data_AF-N9KS22-F1
#
_entry.id   AF-N9KS22-F1
#
_cell.length_a   1.000
_cell.length_b   1.000
_cell.length_c   1.000
_cell.angle_alpha   90.00
_cell.angle_beta   90.00
_cell.angle_gamma   90.00
#
_symmetry.space_group_name_H-M   'P 1'
#
loop_
_entity.id
_entity.type
_entity.pdbx_description
1 polymer ?
#
loop_
_entity_poly.entity_id
_entity_poly.type
_entity_poly.pdbx_seq_one_letter_code
_entity_poly.pdbx_strand_id
1 'polypeptide(L)'
;MLLYALPFILRFIRFEQFKCRNLTAGEIRICQQVFGNLIDYSAVRIMNHPYLPWQSRHVIMAPSGYIHARNLNYREDYSCESLAYQALFIHEMTHIYQYQQQINVVLKGAFLQSAYLLSLGKYNPYKYQFNPNKSFSQYNIEQQGDIARDIFLKKIPNIILDSQTIN
;
A
#
# COMPACT_ATOMS: atom_id res chain seq x y z
N MET A 1 -39.59 -18.57 19.62
CA MET A 1 -39.26 -19.37 18.42
C MET A 1 -38.00 -18.85 17.70
N LEU A 2 -37.83 -17.53 17.50
CA LEU A 2 -36.64 -16.93 16.85
C LEU A 2 -35.31 -17.07 17.62
N LEU A 3 -35.32 -17.02 18.96
CA LEU A 3 -34.08 -17.12 19.78
C LEU A 3 -33.41 -18.51 19.72
N TYR A 4 -34.16 -19.58 19.45
CA TYR A 4 -33.62 -20.95 19.37
C TYR A 4 -32.93 -21.25 18.03
N ALA A 5 -33.19 -20.43 17.00
CA ALA A 5 -32.52 -20.53 15.70
C ALA A 5 -31.20 -19.74 15.66
N LEU A 6 -30.96 -18.84 16.62
CA LEU A 6 -29.79 -17.96 16.67
C LEU A 6 -28.44 -18.74 16.66
N PRO A 7 -28.24 -19.83 17.43
CA PRO A 7 -27.00 -20.60 17.37
C PRO A 7 -26.78 -21.28 16.00
N PHE A 8 -27.86 -21.64 15.32
CA PHE A 8 -27.83 -22.27 14.00
C PHE A 8 -27.51 -21.24 12.91
N ILE A 9 -28.09 -20.04 13.00
CA ILE A 9 -27.80 -18.90 12.12
C ILE A 9 -26.34 -18.44 12.29
N LEU A 10 -25.86 -18.31 13.53
CA LEU A 10 -24.47 -17.94 13.83
C LEU A 10 -23.47 -18.98 13.30
N ARG A 11 -23.85 -20.26 13.17
CA ARG A 11 -23.00 -21.31 12.60
C ARG A 11 -22.72 -21.11 11.10
N PHE A 12 -23.59 -20.38 10.39
CA PHE A 12 -23.39 -19.95 9.01
C PHE A 12 -22.70 -18.59 8.90
N ILE A 13 -22.66 -17.82 9.99
CA ILE A 13 -21.89 -16.57 10.08
C ILE A 13 -20.46 -16.94 10.50
N ARG A 14 -19.65 -17.34 9.52
CA ARG A 14 -18.20 -17.47 9.71
C ARG A 14 -17.58 -16.07 9.75
N PHE A 15 -17.28 -15.60 10.94
CA PHE A 15 -16.33 -14.50 11.09
C PHE A 15 -14.96 -15.03 10.69
N GLU A 16 -14.42 -14.49 9.59
CA GLU A 16 -13.04 -14.73 9.22
C GLU A 16 -12.14 -14.36 10.40
N GLN A 17 -11.30 -15.29 10.85
CA GLN A 17 -10.41 -15.07 11.97
C GLN A 17 -9.46 -13.93 11.64
N PHE A 18 -9.26 -13.01 12.59
CA PHE A 18 -8.25 -11.96 12.43
C PHE A 18 -6.85 -12.58 12.29
N LYS A 19 -6.12 -12.10 11.28
CA LYS A 19 -4.75 -12.47 10.96
C LYS A 19 -3.90 -11.20 10.98
N CYS A 20 -2.77 -11.28 11.66
CA CYS A 20 -1.71 -10.28 11.65
C CYS A 20 -0.38 -11.01 11.53
N ARG A 21 0.45 -10.61 10.57
CA ARG A 21 1.76 -11.23 10.35
C ARG A 21 2.84 -10.22 9.99
N ASN A 22 4.08 -10.64 10.16
CA ASN A 22 5.25 -9.93 9.62
C ASN A 22 5.33 -10.12 8.10
N LEU A 23 6.19 -9.33 7.46
CA LEU A 23 6.59 -9.58 6.08
C LEU A 23 7.30 -10.93 5.95
N THR A 24 7.07 -11.63 4.86
CA THR A 24 7.83 -12.83 4.51
C THR A 24 9.21 -12.44 3.97
N ALA A 25 10.13 -13.41 3.91
CA ALA A 25 11.44 -13.18 3.29
C ALA A 25 11.33 -12.83 1.79
N GLY A 26 10.32 -13.35 1.09
CA GLY A 26 10.06 -13.03 -0.31
C GLY A 26 9.56 -11.59 -0.50
N GLU A 27 8.63 -11.15 0.36
CA GLU A 27 8.13 -9.78 0.39
C GLU A 27 9.24 -8.76 0.68
N ILE A 28 10.08 -9.04 1.68
CA ILE A 28 11.25 -8.21 1.98
C ILE A 28 12.18 -8.12 0.77
N ARG A 29 12.45 -9.25 0.10
CA ARG A 29 13.34 -9.30 -1.07
C ARG A 29 12.85 -8.43 -2.21
N ILE A 30 11.55 -8.48 -2.56
CA ILE A 30 11.01 -7.63 -3.63
C ILE A 30 10.99 -6.15 -3.24
N CYS A 31 10.75 -5.84 -1.95
CA CYS A 31 10.86 -4.46 -1.47
C CYS A 31 12.28 -3.93 -1.54
N GLN A 32 13.29 -4.73 -1.17
CA GLN A 32 14.69 -4.32 -1.18
C GLN A 32 15.21 -3.96 -2.58
N GLN A 33 14.62 -4.53 -3.64
CA GLN A 33 14.95 -4.14 -5.03
C GLN A 33 14.60 -2.68 -5.33
N VAL A 34 13.61 -2.12 -4.62
CA VAL A 34 13.09 -0.77 -4.84
C VAL A 34 13.60 0.19 -3.76
N PHE A 35 13.49 -0.20 -2.50
CA PHE A 35 13.74 0.66 -1.34
C PHE A 35 15.07 0.38 -0.64
N GLY A 36 15.82 -0.67 -1.03
CA GLY A 36 17.07 -1.03 -0.36
C GLY A 36 16.86 -1.26 1.14
N ASN A 37 17.57 -0.48 1.96
CA ASN A 37 17.44 -0.51 3.43
C ASN A 37 16.69 0.72 3.99
N LEU A 38 15.96 1.46 3.15
CA LEU A 38 15.25 2.69 3.56
C LEU A 38 14.01 2.43 4.44
N ILE A 39 13.58 1.18 4.54
CA ILE A 39 12.45 0.75 5.35
C ILE A 39 12.95 -0.21 6.42
N ASP A 40 12.59 0.04 7.67
CA ASP A 40 12.66 -0.98 8.71
C ASP A 40 11.54 -2.00 8.48
N TYR A 41 11.86 -3.05 7.73
CA TYR A 41 10.95 -4.14 7.40
C TYR A 41 10.47 -4.92 8.62
N SER A 42 11.23 -4.90 9.72
CA SER A 42 10.89 -5.64 10.94
C SER A 42 9.72 -5.01 11.71
N ALA A 43 9.47 -3.72 11.50
CA ALA A 43 8.34 -2.99 12.09
C ALA A 43 7.02 -3.18 11.32
N VAL A 44 7.07 -3.65 10.07
CA VAL A 44 5.88 -3.75 9.20
C VAL A 44 5.02 -4.95 9.57
N ARG A 45 3.70 -4.76 9.57
CA ARG A 45 2.71 -5.84 9.71
C ARG A 45 1.67 -5.80 8.61
N ILE A 46 1.13 -6.96 8.27
CA ILE A 46 0.01 -7.13 7.34
C ILE A 46 -1.16 -7.73 8.10
N MET A 47 -2.34 -7.12 7.95
CA MET A 47 -3.58 -7.52 8.62
C MET A 47 -4.70 -7.77 7.62
N ASN A 48 -5.51 -8.80 7.85
CA ASN A 48 -6.74 -9.06 7.08
C ASN A 48 -7.93 -8.20 7.56
N HIS A 49 -7.65 -6.96 7.94
CA HIS A 49 -8.61 -6.00 8.46
C HIS A 49 -8.60 -4.74 7.59
N PRO A 50 -9.73 -4.34 6.96
CA PRO A 50 -9.78 -3.11 6.18
C PRO A 50 -9.54 -1.90 7.06
N TYR A 51 -8.85 -0.88 6.54
CA TYR A 51 -8.63 0.36 7.27
C TYR A 51 -9.92 1.20 7.38
N LEU A 52 -10.72 1.23 6.30
CA LEU A 52 -12.01 1.92 6.24
C LEU A 52 -13.14 0.95 5.87
N PRO A 53 -14.37 1.12 6.40
CA PRO A 53 -15.52 0.28 6.03
C PRO A 53 -15.78 0.25 4.51
N TRP A 54 -15.59 1.40 3.85
CA TRP A 54 -15.77 1.59 2.40
C TRP A 54 -14.48 1.40 1.59
N GLN A 55 -13.41 0.83 2.17
CA GLN A 55 -12.20 0.46 1.42
C GLN A 55 -12.59 -0.44 0.24
N SER A 56 -12.13 -0.08 -0.96
CA SER A 56 -12.42 -0.81 -2.19
C SER A 56 -11.99 -2.28 -2.08
N ARG A 57 -12.76 -3.17 -2.71
CA ARG A 57 -12.51 -4.62 -2.70
C ARG A 57 -11.23 -5.03 -3.40
N HIS A 58 -10.59 -4.15 -4.16
CA HIS A 58 -9.37 -4.45 -4.94
C HIS A 58 -8.13 -3.72 -4.43
N VAL A 59 -8.22 -3.09 -3.26
CA VAL A 59 -7.17 -2.21 -2.73
C VAL A 59 -6.72 -2.73 -1.37
N ILE A 60 -5.41 -2.73 -1.18
CA ILE A 60 -4.75 -2.81 0.13
C ILE A 60 -4.33 -1.39 0.52
N MET A 61 -4.22 -1.06 1.81
CA MET A 61 -3.92 0.31 2.26
C MET A 61 -2.85 0.31 3.33
N ALA A 62 -1.92 1.26 3.27
CA ALA A 62 -0.85 1.42 4.26
C ALA A 62 -0.77 2.81 4.92
N PRO A 63 -1.78 3.23 5.71
CA PRO A 63 -1.90 4.60 6.21
C PRO A 63 -0.98 4.95 7.39
N SER A 64 -0.53 3.96 8.18
CA SER A 64 0.08 4.19 9.49
C SER A 64 1.16 3.15 9.87
N GLY A 65 1.89 2.64 8.88
CA GLY A 65 2.96 1.65 9.14
C GLY A 65 2.49 0.19 9.16
N TYR A 66 1.20 -0.05 8.94
CA TYR A 66 0.64 -1.37 8.74
C TYR A 66 -0.15 -1.47 7.43
N ILE A 67 -0.09 -2.63 6.78
CA ILE A 67 -0.88 -2.93 5.59
C ILE A 67 -2.22 -3.54 6.01
N HIS A 68 -3.29 -2.89 5.58
CA HIS A 68 -4.68 -3.27 5.79
C HIS A 68 -5.26 -3.87 4.51
N ALA A 69 -5.44 -5.20 4.51
CA ALA A 69 -6.07 -5.94 3.44
C ALA A 69 -7.47 -6.39 3.85
N ARG A 70 -8.45 -6.27 2.95
CA ARG A 70 -9.68 -7.07 3.08
C ARG A 70 -9.33 -8.56 2.95
N ASN A 71 -10.09 -9.45 3.58
CA ASN A 71 -9.87 -10.91 3.48
C ASN A 71 -9.65 -11.42 2.06
N LEU A 72 -10.41 -10.91 1.08
CA LEU A 72 -10.27 -11.27 -0.34
C LEU A 72 -8.88 -10.95 -0.94
N ASN A 73 -8.21 -9.92 -0.40
CA ASN A 73 -6.92 -9.44 -0.87
C ASN A 73 -5.78 -9.82 0.08
N TYR A 74 -6.07 -10.44 1.22
CA TYR A 74 -5.05 -10.89 2.16
C TYR A 74 -4.36 -12.12 1.55
N ARG A 75 -3.04 -12.06 1.46
CA ARG A 75 -2.21 -13.13 0.90
C ARG A 75 -1.23 -13.58 1.96
N GLU A 76 -0.88 -14.86 1.95
CA GLU A 76 0.12 -15.38 2.88
C GLU A 76 1.54 -14.93 2.47
N ASP A 77 1.77 -14.73 1.17
CA ASP A 77 3.00 -14.13 0.64
C ASP A 77 2.72 -13.38 -0.69
N TYR A 78 2.76 -12.05 -0.67
CA TYR A 78 2.52 -11.24 -1.88
C TYR A 78 3.59 -11.43 -2.96
N SER A 79 4.80 -11.86 -2.61
CA SER A 79 5.88 -12.11 -3.59
C SER A 79 5.64 -13.35 -4.46
N CYS A 80 4.74 -14.23 -4.02
CA CYS A 80 4.33 -15.42 -4.75
C CYS A 80 3.07 -15.22 -5.61
N GLU A 81 2.46 -14.03 -5.55
CA GLU A 81 1.25 -13.69 -6.30
C GLU A 81 1.59 -13.21 -7.72
N SER A 82 0.56 -12.87 -8.51
CA SER A 82 0.76 -12.32 -9.85
C SER A 82 1.56 -11.02 -9.81
N LEU A 83 2.25 -10.70 -10.91
CA LEU A 83 3.06 -9.48 -11.01
C LEU A 83 2.25 -8.21 -10.71
N ALA A 84 0.95 -8.20 -11.04
CA ALA A 84 0.05 -7.09 -10.72
C ALA A 84 -0.16 -6.93 -9.20
N TYR A 85 -0.29 -8.03 -8.46
CA TYR A 85 -0.38 -7.99 -6.99
C TYR A 85 0.94 -7.61 -6.34
N GLN A 86 2.07 -8.11 -6.86
CA GLN A 86 3.39 -7.69 -6.40
C GLN A 86 3.59 -6.18 -6.61
N ALA A 87 3.22 -5.67 -7.78
CA ALA A 87 3.28 -4.25 -8.11
C ALA A 87 2.40 -3.39 -7.20
N LEU A 88 1.17 -3.84 -6.89
CA LEU A 88 0.28 -3.18 -5.93
C LEU A 88 0.87 -3.20 -4.52
N PHE A 89 1.47 -4.31 -4.09
CA PHE A 89 2.14 -4.42 -2.81
C PHE A 89 3.32 -3.44 -2.68
N ILE A 90 4.14 -3.29 -3.74
CA ILE A 90 5.21 -2.28 -3.77
C ILE A 90 4.68 -0.85 -3.69
N HIS A 91 3.55 -0.55 -4.34
CA HIS A 91 2.87 0.74 -4.21
C HIS A 91 2.56 1.04 -2.74
N GLU A 92 1.89 0.13 -2.05
CA GLU A 92 1.56 0.31 -0.62
C GLU A 92 2.79 0.38 0.29
N MET A 93 3.85 -0.38 -0.02
CA MET A 93 5.12 -0.28 0.71
C MET A 93 5.77 1.10 0.60
N THR A 94 5.42 1.88 -0.43
CA THR A 94 5.82 3.30 -0.51
C THR A 94 5.18 4.13 0.59
N HIS A 95 3.92 3.86 0.92
CA HIS A 95 3.24 4.55 2.02
C HIS A 95 3.80 4.14 3.38
N ILE A 96 4.24 2.89 3.54
CA ILE A 96 5.01 2.46 4.72
C ILE A 96 6.32 3.25 4.83
N TYR A 97 7.07 3.37 3.73
CA TYR A 97 8.28 4.20 3.68
C TYR A 97 7.98 5.64 4.08
N GLN A 98 6.98 6.27 3.46
CA GLN A 98 6.56 7.64 3.77
C GLN A 98 6.21 7.80 5.25
N TYR A 99 5.45 6.86 5.83
CA TYR A 99 5.12 6.86 7.25
C TYR A 99 6.37 6.82 8.13
N GLN A 100 7.34 5.94 7.82
CA GLN A 100 8.60 5.88 8.57
C GLN A 100 9.42 7.17 8.45
N GLN A 101 9.28 7.91 7.34
CA GLN A 101 9.83 9.26 7.16
C GLN A 101 8.98 10.38 7.81
N GLN A 102 8.05 10.04 8.71
CA GLN A 102 7.16 10.97 9.42
C GLN A 102 6.22 11.78 8.49
N ILE A 103 5.94 11.27 7.29
CA ILE A 103 4.95 11.86 6.40
C ILE A 103 3.56 11.39 6.81
N ASN A 104 2.64 12.33 7.05
CA ASN A 104 1.25 12.02 7.33
C ASN A 104 0.51 11.57 6.06
N VAL A 105 0.61 10.28 5.75
CA VAL A 105 0.00 9.63 4.57
C VAL A 105 -1.51 9.85 4.55
N VAL A 106 -2.20 9.68 5.70
CA VAL A 106 -3.65 9.83 5.80
C VAL A 106 -4.09 11.25 5.41
N LEU A 107 -3.47 12.27 6.00
CA LEU A 107 -3.83 13.67 5.75
C LEU A 107 -3.55 14.06 4.30
N LYS A 108 -2.38 13.69 3.76
CA LYS A 108 -2.00 13.99 2.39
C LYS A 108 -2.89 13.26 1.38
N GLY A 109 -3.22 11.99 1.64
CA GLY A 109 -4.12 11.20 0.79
C GLY A 109 -5.54 11.77 0.79
N ALA A 110 -6.05 12.14 1.97
CA ALA A 110 -7.34 12.81 2.09
C ALA A 110 -7.38 14.13 1.31
N PHE A 111 -6.34 14.95 1.42
CA PHE A 111 -6.23 16.20 0.66
C PHE A 111 -6.24 15.96 -0.86
N LEU A 112 -5.45 15.00 -1.36
CA LEU A 112 -5.41 14.67 -2.78
C LEU A 112 -6.76 14.16 -3.29
N GLN A 113 -7.43 13.31 -2.51
CA GLN A 113 -8.75 12.78 -2.84
C GLN A 113 -9.82 13.89 -2.84
N SER A 114 -9.76 14.83 -1.89
CA SER A 114 -10.63 16.02 -1.87
C SER A 114 -10.36 16.94 -3.06
N ALA A 115 -9.09 17.20 -3.41
CA ALA A 115 -8.73 18.00 -4.57
C ALA A 115 -9.23 17.37 -5.88
N TYR A 116 -9.10 16.05 -6.04
CA TYR A 116 -9.67 15.30 -7.17
C TYR A 116 -11.19 15.54 -7.27
N LEU A 117 -11.92 15.34 -6.17
CA LEU A 117 -13.37 15.48 -6.13
C LEU A 117 -13.83 16.92 -6.41
N LEU A 118 -13.21 17.91 -5.75
CA LEU A 118 -13.54 19.33 -5.90
C LEU A 118 -13.21 19.85 -7.31
N SER A 119 -12.21 19.26 -7.97
CA SER A 119 -11.89 19.59 -9.36
C SER A 119 -12.85 18.97 -10.39
N LEU A 120 -13.86 18.21 -9.94
CA LEU A 120 -14.74 17.39 -10.79
C LEU A 120 -13.92 16.46 -11.72
N GLY A 121 -12.81 15.92 -11.21
CA GLY A 121 -11.91 15.04 -11.94
C GLY A 121 -10.95 15.72 -12.93
N LYS A 122 -10.91 17.06 -12.99
CA LYS A 122 -9.93 17.79 -13.83
C LYS A 122 -8.50 17.62 -13.34
N TYR A 123 -8.30 17.57 -12.02
CA TYR A 123 -7.03 17.23 -11.41
C TYR A 123 -7.01 15.75 -11.05
N ASN A 124 -6.06 14.98 -11.61
CA ASN A 124 -5.89 13.56 -11.28
C ASN A 124 -4.56 13.35 -10.52
N PRO A 125 -4.60 13.09 -9.20
CA PRO A 125 -3.38 12.94 -8.40
C PRO A 125 -2.56 11.69 -8.78
N TYR A 126 -3.19 10.71 -9.43
CA TYR A 126 -2.57 9.46 -9.91
C TYR A 126 -1.93 9.59 -11.29
N LYS A 127 -2.16 10.71 -12.01
CA LYS A 127 -1.50 10.95 -13.29
C LYS A 127 -0.13 11.54 -13.04
N TYR A 128 0.92 10.83 -13.43
CA TYR A 128 2.28 11.36 -13.44
C TYR A 128 2.97 11.06 -14.77
N GLN A 129 4.01 11.84 -15.05
CA GLN A 129 4.97 11.57 -16.11
C GLN A 129 6.35 11.55 -15.46
N PHE A 130 7.15 10.54 -15.82
CA PHE A 130 8.52 10.44 -15.36
C PHE A 130 9.33 11.62 -15.91
N ASN A 131 10.05 12.32 -15.04
CA ASN A 131 10.93 13.43 -15.39
C ASN A 131 12.31 13.16 -14.76
N PRO A 132 13.36 12.96 -15.57
CA PRO A 132 14.70 12.62 -15.05
C PRO A 132 15.33 13.73 -14.21
N ASN A 133 14.87 14.98 -14.35
CA ASN A 133 15.35 16.12 -13.58
C ASN A 133 14.55 16.37 -12.30
N LYS A 134 13.54 15.53 -12.02
CA LYS A 134 12.67 15.67 -10.85
C LYS A 134 12.98 14.55 -9.86
N SER A 135 13.39 14.93 -8.66
CA SER A 135 13.67 14.00 -7.57
C SER A 135 12.38 13.34 -7.04
N PHE A 136 12.53 12.18 -6.41
CA PHE A 136 11.42 11.39 -5.87
C PHE A 136 10.53 12.19 -4.92
N SER A 137 11.11 12.98 -4.02
CA SER A 137 10.40 13.77 -3.01
C SER A 137 9.54 14.90 -3.59
N GLN A 138 9.79 15.32 -4.84
CA GLN A 138 9.01 16.37 -5.51
C GLN A 138 7.70 15.86 -6.11
N TYR A 139 7.48 14.55 -6.12
CA TYR A 139 6.20 13.94 -6.50
C TYR A 139 5.24 13.89 -5.31
N ASN A 140 3.93 13.93 -5.57
CA ASN A 140 2.95 13.74 -4.50
C ASN A 140 2.98 12.28 -4.00
N ILE A 141 2.35 12.00 -2.86
CA ILE A 141 2.47 10.69 -2.20
C ILE A 141 1.94 9.50 -3.03
N GLU A 142 0.91 9.71 -3.86
CA GLU A 142 0.35 8.68 -4.74
C GLU A 142 1.24 8.46 -5.96
N GLN A 143 1.75 9.55 -6.54
CA GLN A 143 2.72 9.48 -7.64
C GLN A 143 4.02 8.80 -7.21
N GLN A 144 4.46 9.01 -5.97
CA GLN A 144 5.59 8.30 -5.40
C GLN A 144 5.32 6.78 -5.35
N GLY A 145 4.11 6.36 -4.99
CA GLY A 145 3.69 4.96 -5.03
C GLY A 145 3.73 4.38 -6.44
N ASP A 146 3.20 5.12 -7.42
CA ASP A 146 3.24 4.72 -8.83
C ASP A 146 4.68 4.64 -9.37
N ILE A 147 5.57 5.54 -8.95
CA ILE A 147 7.00 5.52 -9.30
C ILE A 147 7.66 4.26 -8.73
N ALA A 148 7.46 3.94 -7.45
CA ALA A 148 8.02 2.73 -6.86
C ALA A 148 7.55 1.46 -7.58
N ARG A 149 6.25 1.42 -7.93
CA ARG A 149 5.68 0.36 -8.76
C ARG A 149 6.37 0.25 -10.12
N ASP A 150 6.58 1.37 -10.80
CA ASP A 150 7.17 1.37 -12.14
C ASP A 150 8.68 1.08 -12.13
N ILE A 151 9.39 1.41 -11.04
CA ILE A 151 10.77 0.96 -10.76
C ILE A 151 10.80 -0.56 -10.63
N PHE A 152 9.92 -1.14 -9.81
CA PHE A 152 9.82 -2.59 -9.64
C PHE A 152 9.54 -3.33 -10.96
N LEU A 153 8.66 -2.76 -11.78
CA LEU A 153 8.34 -3.26 -13.12
C LEU A 153 9.42 -2.95 -14.17
N LYS A 154 10.55 -2.34 -13.78
CA LYS A 154 11.69 -1.98 -14.64
C LYS A 154 11.32 -1.04 -15.80
N LYS A 155 10.31 -0.19 -15.62
CA LYS A 155 9.90 0.81 -16.63
C LYS A 155 10.72 2.09 -16.56
N ILE A 156 11.27 2.40 -15.39
CA ILE A 156 12.05 3.61 -15.11
C ILE A 156 13.24 3.29 -14.19
N PRO A 157 14.31 4.11 -14.17
CA PRO A 157 15.43 3.93 -13.25
C PRO A 157 15.03 4.17 -11.79
N ASN A 158 15.79 3.58 -10.86
CA ASN A 158 15.51 3.67 -9.42
C ASN A 158 15.95 5.01 -8.80
N ILE A 159 15.13 6.04 -9.01
CA ILE A 159 15.37 7.38 -8.45
C ILE A 159 15.16 7.48 -6.93
N ILE A 160 14.61 6.44 -6.29
CA ILE A 160 14.39 6.38 -4.83
C ILE A 160 15.74 6.19 -4.11
N LEU A 161 16.61 5.33 -4.66
CA LEU A 161 17.95 5.11 -4.12
C LEU A 161 18.93 6.20 -4.55
N ASP A 162 18.79 6.74 -5.76
CA ASP A 162 19.69 7.78 -6.29
C ASP A 162 19.64 9.09 -5.47
N SER A 163 18.50 9.39 -4.84
CA SER A 163 18.30 10.63 -4.07
C SER A 163 19.01 10.63 -2.70
N GLN A 164 19.66 9.53 -2.31
CA GLN A 164 20.51 9.46 -1.11
C GLN A 164 21.98 9.76 -1.39
N THR A 165 22.40 9.80 -2.66
CA THR A 165 23.81 10.00 -3.05
C THR A 165 24.27 11.46 -3.02
N ILE A 166 23.38 12.41 -2.68
CA ILE A 166 23.62 13.87 -2.77
C ILE A 166 23.63 14.55 -1.38
N ASN A 167 23.55 13.80 -0.28
CA ASN A 167 23.71 14.35 1.07
C ASN A 167 25.02 13.93 1.72
#